data_AF-A0A9P7K2L6-F1
#
_entry.id   AF-A0A9P7K2L6-F1
#
_cell.length_a   1.000
_cell.length_b   1.000
_cell.length_c   1.000
_cell.angle_alpha   90.00
_cell.angle_beta   90.00
_cell.angle_gamma   90.00
#
_symmetry.space_group_name_H-M   'P 1'
#
loop_
_entity.id
_entity.type
_entity.pdbx_description
1 polymer ?
#
loop_
_entity_poly.entity_id
_entity_poly.type
_entity_poly.pdbx_seq_one_letter_code
_entity_poly.pdbx_strand_id
1 'polypeptide(L)'
;MDSLRWLVISGLDEAFKASAYAWETLSDPLTAKSGDPRAAPLSRAYNTDETFWELIAREEYRSRRFNIAMQGVQTLQTDVVLNAYDWKDLLAGSVIVDVGGGVGTWSLVLAREFPDFEFVVQDLSVVIQDAEK
;
A
#
# COMPACT_ATOMS: atom_id res chain seq x y z
N MET A 1 10.58 9.40 12.50
CA MET A 1 11.54 8.29 12.78
C MET A 1 10.80 6.97 12.97
N ASP A 2 9.57 6.97 13.49
CA ASP A 2 8.82 5.73 13.79
C ASP A 2 8.29 4.99 12.56
N SER A 3 7.84 5.68 11.50
CA SER A 3 7.24 5.03 10.32
C SER A 3 8.22 4.16 9.50
N LEU A 4 9.48 4.59 9.37
CA LEU A 4 10.54 3.81 8.69
C LEU A 4 10.83 2.48 9.40
N ARG A 5 10.78 2.46 10.74
CA ARG A 5 10.91 1.22 11.52
C ARG A 5 9.78 0.25 11.17
N TRP A 6 8.54 0.74 11.06
CA TRP A 6 7.39 -0.09 10.70
C TRP A 6 7.46 -0.60 9.26
N LEU A 7 8.00 0.20 8.34
CA LEU A 7 8.28 -0.24 6.97
C LEU A 7 9.26 -1.42 6.94
N VAL A 8 10.36 -1.34 7.69
CA VAL A 8 11.33 -2.45 7.80
C VAL A 8 10.68 -3.68 8.43
N ILE A 9 9.94 -3.51 9.53
CA ILE A 9 9.28 -4.64 10.21
C ILE A 9 8.25 -5.32 9.30
N SER A 10 7.43 -4.56 8.55
CA SER A 10 6.48 -5.15 7.60
C SER A 10 7.20 -5.88 6.46
N GLY A 11 8.25 -5.28 5.89
CA GLY A 11 9.06 -5.94 4.87
C GLY A 11 9.67 -7.27 5.36
N LEU A 12 10.17 -7.30 6.60
CA LEU A 12 10.77 -8.50 7.20
C LEU A 12 9.75 -9.57 7.59
N ASP A 13 8.57 -9.17 8.05
CA ASP A 13 7.54 -10.10 8.51
C ASP A 13 6.84 -10.75 7.32
N GLU A 14 6.32 -9.97 6.37
CA GLU A 14 5.55 -10.49 5.25
C GLU A 14 6.42 -10.87 4.04
N ALA A 15 7.13 -9.90 3.45
CA ALA A 15 7.82 -10.11 2.18
C ALA A 15 9.06 -11.03 2.31
N PHE A 16 9.84 -10.88 3.38
CA PHE A 16 11.07 -11.66 3.57
C PHE A 16 10.80 -13.11 3.96
N LYS A 17 9.71 -13.40 4.69
CA LYS A 17 9.26 -14.78 4.90
C LYS A 17 8.73 -15.39 3.62
N ALA A 18 7.96 -14.63 2.83
CA ALA A 18 7.46 -15.08 1.53
C ALA A 18 8.60 -15.42 0.55
N SER A 19 9.66 -14.60 0.53
CA SER A 19 10.78 -14.80 -0.41
C SER A 19 11.55 -16.11 -0.17
N ALA A 20 11.57 -16.61 1.07
CA ALA A 20 12.17 -17.90 1.40
C ALA A 20 11.48 -19.10 0.71
N TYR A 21 10.22 -18.93 0.27
CA TYR A 21 9.45 -19.96 -0.45
C TYR A 21 9.29 -19.64 -1.94
N ALA A 22 10.02 -18.65 -2.47
CA ALA A 22 9.86 -18.22 -3.85
C ALA A 22 10.24 -19.33 -4.84
N TRP A 23 11.30 -20.09 -4.58
CA TRP A 23 11.73 -21.17 -5.46
C TRP A 23 10.66 -22.27 -5.56
N GLU A 24 10.13 -22.73 -4.42
CA GLU A 24 9.12 -23.77 -4.34
C GLU A 24 7.85 -23.36 -5.08
N THR A 25 7.39 -22.12 -4.90
CA THR A 25 6.20 -21.60 -5.58
C THR A 25 6.41 -21.42 -7.08
N LEU A 26 7.58 -20.92 -7.48
CA LEU A 26 7.87 -20.63 -8.89
C LEU A 26 8.29 -21.87 -9.68
N SER A 27 8.64 -22.97 -9.01
CA SER A 27 9.02 -24.24 -9.65
C SER A 27 7.87 -25.25 -9.73
N ASP A 28 6.83 -25.09 -8.90
CA ASP A 28 5.67 -25.96 -8.91
C ASP A 28 4.76 -25.67 -10.13
N PRO A 29 4.48 -26.65 -11.00
CA PRO A 29 3.64 -26.46 -12.19
C PRO A 29 2.25 -25.89 -11.89
N LEU A 30 1.70 -26.12 -10.70
CA LEU A 30 0.38 -25.61 -10.30
C LEU A 30 0.39 -24.12 -9.98
N THR A 31 1.51 -23.60 -9.45
CA THR A 31 1.57 -22.21 -8.96
C THR A 31 2.48 -21.30 -9.81
N ALA A 32 3.46 -21.84 -10.53
CA ALA A 32 4.50 -21.08 -11.23
C ALA A 32 3.97 -20.04 -12.24
N LYS A 33 2.79 -20.29 -12.82
CA LYS A 33 2.17 -19.43 -13.84
C LYS A 33 0.67 -19.25 -13.61
N SER A 34 0.20 -19.46 -12.38
CA SER A 34 -1.24 -19.40 -12.08
C SER A 34 -1.80 -17.98 -12.26
N GLY A 35 -1.00 -16.95 -11.97
CA GLY A 35 -1.48 -15.57 -11.88
C GLY A 35 -2.44 -15.33 -10.70
N ASP A 36 -2.70 -16.36 -9.89
CA ASP A 36 -3.60 -16.29 -8.74
C ASP A 36 -2.83 -15.74 -7.52
N PRO A 37 -3.25 -14.61 -6.92
CA PRO A 37 -2.62 -14.09 -5.72
C PRO A 37 -2.67 -15.05 -4.51
N ARG A 38 -3.56 -16.05 -4.52
CA ARG A 38 -3.63 -17.11 -3.49
C ARG A 38 -2.61 -18.24 -3.70
N ALA A 39 -1.95 -18.26 -4.85
CA ALA A 39 -0.88 -19.18 -5.19
C ALA A 39 0.51 -18.49 -5.17
N ALA A 40 0.66 -17.43 -4.38
CA ALA A 40 1.91 -16.69 -4.25
C ALA A 40 2.86 -17.30 -3.19
N PRO A 41 4.16 -16.94 -3.18
CA PRO A 41 5.10 -17.39 -2.13
C PRO A 41 4.63 -17.04 -0.71
N LEU A 42 3.90 -15.94 -0.56
CA LEU A 42 3.26 -15.54 0.70
C LEU A 42 2.30 -16.63 1.22
N SER A 43 1.45 -17.16 0.34
CA SER A 43 0.43 -18.17 0.67
C SER A 43 1.08 -19.44 1.23
N ARG A 44 2.23 -19.86 0.65
CA ARG A 44 3.03 -20.97 1.20
C ARG A 44 3.68 -20.62 2.53
N ALA A 45 4.31 -19.45 2.64
CA ALA A 45 5.01 -19.02 3.84
C ALA A 45 4.10 -18.92 5.07
N TYR A 46 2.84 -18.52 4.87
CA TYR A 46 1.83 -18.38 5.90
C TYR A 46 0.86 -19.56 5.99
N ASN A 47 1.02 -20.57 5.13
CA ASN A 47 0.13 -21.72 5.00
C ASN A 47 -1.36 -21.30 4.96
N THR A 48 -1.68 -20.42 4.01
CA THR A 48 -3.01 -19.82 3.86
C THR A 48 -3.48 -19.86 2.41
N ASP A 49 -4.80 -19.90 2.21
CA ASP A 49 -5.47 -19.71 0.91
C ASP A 49 -6.02 -18.27 0.77
N GLU A 50 -5.58 -17.39 1.67
CA GLU A 50 -5.89 -15.96 1.64
C GLU A 50 -4.92 -15.22 0.69
N THR A 51 -5.42 -14.17 0.06
CA THR A 51 -4.59 -13.14 -0.56
C THR A 51 -3.85 -12.33 0.50
N PHE A 52 -2.81 -11.60 0.09
CA PHE A 52 -2.09 -10.67 0.96
C PHE A 52 -3.03 -9.69 1.70
N TRP A 53 -4.01 -9.15 0.99
CA TRP A 53 -4.95 -8.18 1.56
C TRP A 53 -5.89 -8.81 2.58
N GLU A 54 -6.39 -10.02 2.32
CA GLU A 54 -7.21 -10.78 3.28
C GLU A 54 -6.40 -11.11 4.55
N LEU A 55 -5.14 -11.54 4.40
CA LEU A 55 -4.23 -11.83 5.52
C LEU A 55 -3.97 -10.59 6.40
N ILE A 56 -3.77 -9.42 5.78
CA ILE A 56 -3.57 -8.15 6.50
C ILE A 56 -4.87 -7.70 7.19
N ALA A 57 -6.00 -7.76 6.48
CA ALA A 57 -7.29 -7.33 6.99
C ALA A 57 -7.78 -8.20 8.17
N ARG A 58 -7.43 -9.49 8.17
CA ARG A 58 -7.79 -10.43 9.24
C ARG A 58 -7.17 -10.07 10.59
N GLU A 59 -6.01 -9.43 10.62
CA GLU A 59 -5.26 -9.15 11.84
C GLU A 59 -5.06 -7.65 12.02
N GLU A 60 -5.81 -7.04 12.95
CA GLU A 60 -5.79 -5.59 13.21
C GLU A 60 -4.37 -5.03 13.36
N TYR A 61 -3.48 -5.74 14.05
CA TYR A 61 -2.10 -5.29 14.21
C TYR A 61 -1.34 -5.27 12.86
N ARG A 62 -1.59 -6.20 11.93
CA ARG A 62 -0.97 -6.19 10.60
C ARG A 62 -1.48 -5.02 9.78
N SER A 63 -2.80 -4.81 9.77
CA SER A 63 -3.43 -3.65 9.12
C SER A 63 -2.85 -2.33 9.62
N ARG A 64 -2.80 -2.15 10.94
CA ARG A 64 -2.22 -0.95 11.56
C ARG A 64 -0.73 -0.78 11.22
N ARG A 65 0.07 -1.86 11.30
CA ARG A 65 1.49 -1.81 10.92
C ARG A 65 1.66 -1.42 9.45
N PHE A 66 0.83 -1.97 8.57
CA PHE A 66 0.87 -1.68 7.14
C PHE A 66 0.55 -0.21 6.85
N ASN A 67 -0.51 0.34 7.46
CA ASN A 67 -0.87 1.76 7.32
C ASN A 67 0.28 2.68 7.74
N ILE A 68 0.95 2.40 8.86
CA ILE A 68 2.10 3.18 9.33
C ILE A 68 3.33 2.97 8.43
N ALA A 69 3.55 1.75 7.94
CA ALA A 69 4.63 1.44 7.00
C ALA A 69 4.49 2.22 5.69
N MET A 70 3.27 2.40 5.18
CA MET A 70 3.02 3.17 3.95
C MET A 70 3.35 4.66 4.12
N GLN A 71 3.13 5.24 5.29
CA GLN A 71 3.65 6.58 5.61
C GLN A 71 5.18 6.61 5.55
N GLY A 72 5.85 5.51 5.95
CA GLY A 72 7.29 5.35 5.82
C GLY A 72 7.77 5.41 4.37
N VAL A 73 7.05 4.77 3.44
CA VAL A 73 7.36 4.81 1.99
C VAL A 73 7.32 6.25 1.48
N GLN A 74 6.32 7.03 1.88
CA GLN A 74 6.22 8.44 1.50
C GLN A 74 7.45 9.25 1.90
N THR A 75 7.98 9.04 3.12
CA THR A 75 9.19 9.77 3.57
C THR A 75 10.42 9.51 2.71
N LEU A 76 10.42 8.42 1.93
CA LEU A 76 11.49 8.09 0.98
C LEU A 76 11.23 8.64 -0.42
N GLN A 77 10.04 9.17 -0.70
CA GLN A 77 9.55 9.49 -2.04
C GLN A 77 8.82 10.85 -2.11
N THR A 78 9.15 11.80 -1.24
CA THR A 78 8.38 13.04 -1.01
C THR A 78 8.02 13.81 -2.27
N ASP A 79 8.90 13.83 -3.27
CA ASP A 79 8.74 14.67 -4.46
C ASP A 79 8.17 13.90 -5.65
N VAL A 80 7.97 12.59 -5.53
CA VAL A 80 7.54 11.74 -6.65
C VAL A 80 6.15 12.16 -7.13
N VAL A 81 5.21 12.41 -6.21
CA VAL A 81 3.84 12.79 -6.58
C VAL A 81 3.79 14.15 -7.27
N LEU A 82 4.59 15.13 -6.81
CA LEU A 82 4.60 16.48 -7.39
C LEU A 82 5.14 16.50 -8.81
N ASN A 83 6.00 15.53 -9.16
CA ASN A 83 6.61 15.41 -10.48
C ASN A 83 5.96 14.30 -11.34
N ALA A 84 4.92 13.62 -10.83
CA ALA A 84 4.28 12.51 -11.54
C ALA A 84 3.41 12.95 -12.73
N TYR A 85 2.97 14.20 -12.73
CA TYR A 85 2.08 14.76 -13.74
C TYR A 85 2.24 16.29 -13.79
N ASP A 86 1.89 16.91 -14.92
CA ASP A 86 1.87 18.36 -15.09
C ASP A 86 0.63 18.98 -14.42
N TRP A 87 0.57 18.90 -13.09
CA TRP A 87 -0.58 19.32 -12.28
C TRP A 87 -1.02 20.77 -12.54
N LYS A 88 -0.08 21.65 -12.91
CA LYS A 88 -0.33 23.07 -13.20
C LYS A 88 -1.21 23.32 -14.42
N ASP A 89 -1.34 22.34 -15.31
CA ASP A 89 -2.17 22.45 -16.50
C ASP A 89 -3.66 22.18 -16.20
N LEU A 90 -3.97 21.68 -15.00
CA LEU A 90 -5.35 21.47 -14.56
C LEU A 90 -6.01 22.79 -14.16
N LEU A 91 -7.29 22.89 -14.46
CA LEU A 91 -8.10 24.06 -14.09
C LEU A 91 -8.35 24.09 -12.58
N ALA A 92 -8.47 25.28 -12.01
CA ALA A 92 -8.98 25.44 -10.65
C ALA A 92 -10.34 24.74 -10.50
N GLY A 93 -10.54 24.05 -9.37
CA GLY A 93 -11.70 23.20 -9.11
C GLY A 93 -11.61 21.81 -9.73
N SER A 94 -10.48 21.41 -10.32
CA SER A 94 -10.28 20.03 -10.78
C SER A 94 -10.33 19.05 -9.61
N VAL A 95 -10.99 17.91 -9.80
CA VAL A 95 -11.14 16.86 -8.79
C VAL A 95 -10.08 15.79 -8.99
N ILE A 96 -9.24 15.58 -7.98
CA ILE A 96 -8.24 14.53 -7.92
C ILE A 96 -8.80 13.37 -7.08
N VAL A 97 -8.86 12.18 -7.67
CA VAL A 97 -9.33 10.96 -7.00
C VAL A 97 -8.15 10.01 -6.77
N ASP A 98 -7.81 9.79 -5.51
CA ASP A 98 -6.70 8.93 -5.06
C ASP A 98 -7.25 7.54 -4.70
N VAL A 99 -7.18 6.61 -5.65
CA VAL A 99 -7.74 5.25 -5.54
C VAL A 99 -6.72 4.31 -4.92
N GLY A 100 -7.03 3.77 -3.73
CA GLY A 100 -6.06 3.07 -2.89
C GLY A 100 -5.10 4.04 -2.18
N GLY A 101 -5.58 5.25 -1.89
CA GLY A 101 -4.76 6.35 -1.34
C GLY A 101 -4.33 6.17 0.12
N GLY A 102 -4.72 5.07 0.76
CA GLY A 102 -4.47 4.81 2.16
C GLY A 102 -5.07 5.90 3.04
N VAL A 103 -4.23 6.47 3.92
CA VAL A 103 -4.62 7.58 4.79
C VAL A 103 -4.50 8.96 4.11
N GLY A 104 -4.51 9.01 2.78
CA GLY A 104 -4.49 10.26 2.00
C GLY A 104 -3.12 10.95 1.98
N THR A 105 -2.06 10.18 2.18
CA THR A 105 -0.70 10.70 2.38
C THR A 105 -0.18 11.49 1.16
N TRP A 106 -0.44 11.01 -0.05
CA TRP A 106 -0.05 11.69 -1.29
C TRP A 106 -1.00 12.82 -1.66
N SER A 107 -2.31 12.59 -1.51
CA SER A 107 -3.34 13.61 -1.67
C SER A 107 -3.07 14.85 -0.82
N LEU A 108 -2.61 14.68 0.43
CA LEU A 108 -2.27 15.80 1.30
C LEU A 108 -1.07 16.62 0.81
N VAL A 109 -0.09 15.99 0.17
CA VAL A 109 1.06 16.70 -0.44
C VAL A 109 0.58 17.55 -1.60
N LEU A 110 -0.23 16.98 -2.51
CA LEU A 110 -0.80 17.71 -3.64
C LEU A 110 -1.73 18.83 -3.18
N ALA A 111 -2.57 18.61 -2.17
CA ALA A 111 -3.50 19.62 -1.66
C ALA A 111 -2.79 20.83 -1.04
N ARG A 112 -1.57 20.64 -0.51
CA ARG A 112 -0.74 21.74 -0.01
C ARG A 112 -0.13 22.58 -1.12
N GLU A 113 0.29 21.94 -2.22
CA GLU A 113 0.89 22.63 -3.37
C GLU A 113 -0.16 23.27 -4.28
N PHE A 114 -1.32 22.61 -4.45
CA PHE A 114 -2.41 23.00 -5.34
C PHE A 114 -3.72 23.14 -4.54
N PRO A 115 -3.88 24.21 -3.74
CA PRO A 115 -5.03 24.40 -2.85
C PRO A 115 -6.34 24.65 -3.61
N ASP A 116 -6.27 24.96 -4.90
CA ASP A 116 -7.44 25.21 -5.76
C ASP A 116 -8.06 23.92 -6.32
N PHE A 117 -7.52 22.74 -6.01
CA PHE A 117 -8.09 21.45 -6.41
C PHE A 117 -8.98 20.85 -5.32
N GLU A 118 -9.90 19.99 -5.74
CA GLU A 118 -10.68 19.15 -4.85
C GLU A 118 -10.05 17.75 -4.76
N PHE A 119 -10.09 17.13 -3.58
CA PHE A 119 -9.46 15.82 -3.36
C PHE A 119 -10.47 14.83 -2.81
N VAL A 120 -10.51 13.64 -3.40
CA VAL A 120 -11.28 12.48 -2.92
C VAL A 120 -10.33 11.31 -2.72
N VAL A 121 -10.18 10.87 -1.47
CA VAL A 121 -9.40 9.67 -1.14
C VAL A 121 -10.35 8.48 -1.07
N GLN A 122 -10.04 7.42 -1.82
CA GLN A 122 -10.80 6.17 -1.82
C GLN A 122 -9.91 5.03 -1.34
N ASP A 123 -10.39 4.28 -0.36
CA ASP A 123 -9.74 3.06 0.12
C ASP A 123 -10.78 2.15 0.78
N LEU A 124 -10.35 1.00 1.32
CA LEU A 124 -11.19 0.13 2.11
C LEU A 124 -11.74 0.87 3.34
N SER A 125 -12.97 0.54 3.76
CA SER A 125 -13.65 1.25 4.84
C SER A 125 -12.86 1.31 6.14
N VAL A 126 -12.14 0.24 6.49
CA VAL A 126 -11.28 0.20 7.68
C VAL A 126 -10.10 1.17 7.58
N VAL A 127 -9.57 1.40 6.38
CA VAL A 127 -8.45 2.32 6.14
C VAL A 127 -8.94 3.76 6.18
N ILE A 128 -10.10 4.05 5.60
CA ILE A 128 -10.73 5.38 5.68
C ILE A 128 -11.04 5.76 7.14
N GLN A 129 -11.55 4.83 7.95
CA GLN A 129 -11.76 5.06 9.38
C GLN A 129 -10.46 5.37 10.14
N ASP A 130 -9.33 4.81 9.72
CA ASP A 130 -8.02 5.14 10.28
C ASP A 130 -7.50 6.50 9.80
N ALA A 131 -7.88 6.94 8.60
CA ALA A 131 -7.49 8.23 8.03
C ALA A 131 -8.18 9.44 8.68
N GLU A 132 -9.38 9.23 9.24
CA GLU A 132 -10.18 10.27 9.92
C GLU A 132 -9.72 10.55 11.37
N LYS A 133 -8.76 9.78 11.90
CA LYS A 133 -8.25 9.91 13.28
C LYS A 133 -7.10 10.90 13.38
#